data_AF-A0A924JD86-F1
#
_entry.id   AF-A0A924JD86-F1
#
_cell.length_a   1.000
_cell.length_b   1.000
_cell.length_c   1.000
_cell.angle_alpha   90.00
_cell.angle_beta   90.00
_cell.angle_gamma   90.00
#
_symmetry.space_group_name_H-M   'P 1'
#
loop_
_entity.id
_entity.type
_entity.pdbx_description
1 polymer ?
#
loop_
_entity_poly.entity_id
_entity_poly.type
_entity_poly.pdbx_seq_one_letter_code
_entity_poly.pdbx_strand_id
1 'polypeptide(L)'
;MTLFAAPVFDATVIVDGNELFKGRGAAEGWAKKLAVEVGNDVTVRKIGGGWVLCGVVDGAECVWGIYGQRLKRIPPADPDGSAAS
;
A
#
# COMPACT_ATOMS: atom_id res chain seq x y z
N MET A 1 14.45 -13.17 -2.66
CA MET A 1 14.37 -11.75 -3.05
C MET A 1 13.14 -11.20 -2.36
N THR A 2 13.26 -10.18 -1.51
CA THR A 2 12.15 -9.66 -0.69
C THR A 2 11.07 -9.05 -1.59
N LEU A 3 9.79 -9.18 -1.24
CA LEU A 3 8.69 -8.60 -2.02
C LEU A 3 8.86 -7.09 -2.25
N PHE A 4 9.45 -6.35 -1.31
CA PHE A 4 9.74 -4.92 -1.43
C PHE A 4 10.73 -4.56 -2.56
N ALA A 5 11.50 -5.55 -3.02
CA ALA A 5 12.41 -5.43 -4.15
C ALA A 5 11.79 -5.93 -5.46
N ALA A 6 10.55 -6.43 -5.45
CA ALA A 6 9.85 -6.82 -6.66
C ALA A 6 9.28 -5.59 -7.39
N PRO A 7 9.43 -5.49 -8.73
CA PRO A 7 8.80 -4.43 -9.49
C PRO A 7 7.27 -4.61 -9.53
N VAL A 8 6.56 -3.51 -9.34
CA VAL A 8 5.11 -3.36 -9.51
C VAL A 8 4.86 -2.84 -10.92
N PHE A 9 4.21 -3.64 -11.76
CA PHE A 9 3.87 -3.29 -13.14
C PHE A 9 2.38 -2.95 -13.33
N ASP A 10 1.61 -2.93 -12.25
CA ASP A 10 0.20 -2.60 -12.27
C ASP A 10 -0.04 -1.10 -12.52
N ALA A 11 -1.22 -0.76 -13.03
CA ALA A 11 -1.61 0.63 -13.21
C ALA A 11 -1.75 1.34 -11.85
N THR A 12 -1.23 2.57 -11.76
CA THR A 12 -1.23 3.38 -10.55
C THR A 12 -2.02 4.69 -10.71
N VAL A 13 -2.31 5.35 -9.60
CA VAL A 13 -2.91 6.69 -9.52
C VAL A 13 -2.26 7.47 -8.40
N ILE A 14 -2.08 8.78 -8.58
CA ILE A 14 -1.56 9.65 -7.52
C ILE A 14 -2.75 10.20 -6.71
N VAL A 15 -2.70 10.02 -5.39
CA VAL A 15 -3.67 10.56 -4.42
C VAL A 15 -2.89 11.23 -3.30
N ASP A 16 -3.10 12.53 -3.09
CA ASP A 16 -2.43 13.32 -2.05
C ASP A 16 -0.90 13.14 -2.04
N GLY A 17 -0.29 13.11 -3.23
CA GLY A 17 1.15 12.92 -3.42
C GLY A 17 1.65 11.48 -3.27
N ASN A 18 0.78 10.52 -2.94
CA ASN A 18 1.11 9.10 -2.84
C ASN A 18 0.68 8.35 -4.10
N GLU A 19 1.56 7.50 -4.63
CA GLU A 19 1.23 6.61 -5.74
C GLU A 19 0.56 5.34 -5.19
N LEU A 20 -0.67 5.08 -5.64
CA LEU A 20 -1.53 4.01 -5.16
C LEU A 20 -1.90 3.05 -6.30
N PHE A 21 -2.36 1.85 -5.96
CA PHE A 21 -2.92 0.94 -6.95
C PHE A 21 -4.20 1.53 -7.55
N LYS A 22 -4.31 1.56 -8.89
CA LYS A 22 -5.51 2.04 -9.57
C LYS A 22 -6.66 1.03 -9.45
N GLY A 23 -6.34 -0.26 -9.51
CA GLY A 23 -7.31 -1.36 -9.50
C GLY A 23 -7.33 -2.12 -8.18
N ARG A 24 -8.54 -2.39 -7.66
CA ARG A 24 -8.74 -3.22 -6.46
C ARG A 24 -8.11 -4.61 -6.59
N GLY A 25 -8.34 -5.30 -7.72
CA GLY A 25 -7.84 -6.67 -7.92
C GLY A 25 -6.30 -6.75 -7.95
N ALA A 26 -5.64 -5.74 -8.52
CA ALA A 26 -4.18 -5.62 -8.45
C ALA A 26 -3.71 -5.45 -7.00
N ALA A 27 -4.33 -4.52 -6.26
CA ALA A 27 -4.03 -4.31 -4.85
C ALA A 27 -4.23 -5.59 -4.02
N GLU A 28 -5.32 -6.34 -4.23
CA GLU A 28 -5.59 -7.60 -3.53
C GLU A 28 -4.56 -8.69 -3.86
N GLY A 29 -4.11 -8.75 -5.12
CA GLY A 29 -3.03 -9.66 -5.52
C GLY A 29 -1.71 -9.35 -4.81
N TRP A 30 -1.37 -8.07 -4.65
CA TRP A 30 -0.19 -7.65 -3.89
C TRP A 30 -0.37 -7.82 -2.38
N ALA A 31 -1.57 -7.58 -1.85
CA ALA A 31 -1.88 -7.80 -0.43
C ALA A 31 -1.62 -9.26 -0.03
N LYS A 32 -2.06 -10.23 -0.85
CA LYS A 32 -1.79 -11.65 -0.61
C LYS A 32 -0.29 -11.98 -0.58
N LYS A 33 0.49 -11.40 -1.49
CA LYS A 33 1.95 -11.59 -1.52
C LYS A 33 2.59 -10.97 -0.28
N LEU A 34 2.15 -9.76 0.09
CA LEU A 34 2.71 -9.03 1.23
C LEU A 34 2.38 -9.74 2.54
N ALA A 35 1.18 -10.30 2.67
CA ALA A 35 0.79 -11.09 3.84
C ALA A 35 1.75 -12.26 4.13
N VAL A 36 2.17 -12.96 3.07
CA VAL A 36 3.18 -14.03 3.18
C VAL A 36 4.54 -13.47 3.60
N GLU A 37 4.97 -12.34 3.04
CA GLU A 37 6.26 -11.71 3.36
C GLU A 37 6.32 -11.21 4.82
N VAL A 38 5.25 -10.60 5.33
CA VAL A 38 5.21 -10.02 6.68
C VAL A 38 4.67 -10.97 7.75
N GLY A 39 4.22 -12.17 7.37
CA GLY A 39 3.67 -13.18 8.27
C GLY A 39 2.37 -12.77 8.98
N ASN A 40 1.64 -11.79 8.44
CA ASN A 40 0.42 -11.23 9.03
C ASN A 40 -0.61 -10.93 7.94
N ASP A 41 -1.89 -10.85 8.31
CA ASP A 41 -2.94 -10.48 7.37
C ASP A 41 -2.73 -9.08 6.80
N VAL A 42 -2.85 -8.99 5.47
CA VAL A 42 -2.83 -7.73 4.73
C VAL A 42 -4.11 -7.64 3.91
N THR A 43 -4.82 -6.53 4.09
CA THR A 43 -6.06 -6.21 3.39
C THR A 43 -5.86 -5.01 2.47
N VAL A 44 -6.89 -4.63 1.72
CA VAL A 44 -6.86 -3.42 0.89
C VAL A 44 -7.88 -2.40 1.37
N ARG A 45 -7.53 -1.12 1.30
CA ARG A 45 -8.41 -0.01 1.64
C ARG A 45 -8.44 0.99 0.49
N LYS A 46 -9.63 1.50 0.16
CA LYS A 46 -9.80 2.55 -0.84
C LYS A 46 -9.48 3.91 -0.22
N ILE A 47 -8.66 4.71 -0.89
CA ILE A 47 -8.32 6.08 -0.50
C ILE A 47 -8.42 6.96 -1.74
N GLY A 48 -9.35 7.92 -1.73
CA GLY A 48 -9.68 8.73 -2.90
C GLY A 48 -9.98 7.87 -4.13
N GLY A 49 -9.19 8.08 -5.19
CA GLY A 49 -9.28 7.34 -6.46
C GLY A 49 -8.49 6.02 -6.51
N GLY A 50 -7.73 5.68 -5.47
CA GLY A 50 -6.80 4.55 -5.46
C GLY A 50 -7.01 3.55 -4.31
N TRP A 51 -6.13 2.56 -4.26
CA TRP A 51 -6.13 1.48 -3.27
C TRP A 51 -4.75 1.34 -2.64
N VAL A 52 -4.72 1.18 -1.32
CA VAL A 52 -3.54 0.86 -0.52
C VAL A 52 -3.63 -0.54 0.06
N LEU A 53 -2.49 -1.06 0.48
CA LEU A 53 -2.40 -2.27 1.31
C LEU A 53 -2.34 -1.83 2.78
N CYS A 54 -3.05 -2.53 3.65
CA CYS A 54 -3.08 -2.26 5.09
C CYS A 54 -2.88 -3.56 5.88
N GLY A 55 -2.08 -3.51 6.92
CA GLY A 55 -1.80 -4.66 7.77
C GLY A 55 -1.09 -4.25 9.05
N VAL A 56 -0.83 -5.21 9.93
CA VAL A 56 -0.11 -4.98 11.19
C VAL A 56 1.23 -5.71 11.12
N VAL A 57 2.32 -5.01 11.45
CA VAL A 57 3.67 -5.59 11.54
C VAL A 57 4.26 -5.19 12.88
N ASP A 58 4.72 -6.17 13.65
CA ASP A 58 5.28 -5.96 14.99
C ASP A 58 4.34 -5.16 15.92
N GLY A 59 3.03 -5.35 15.77
CA GLY A 59 2.00 -4.65 16.55
C GLY A 59 1.68 -3.23 16.07
N ALA A 60 2.35 -2.73 15.02
CA ALA A 60 2.09 -1.40 14.45
C ALA A 60 1.28 -1.47 13.15
N GLU A 61 0.27 -0.61 13.03
CA GLU A 61 -0.46 -0.43 11.77
C GLU A 61 0.48 0.10 10.69
N CYS A 62 0.46 -0.58 9.55
CA CYS A 62 1.28 -0.26 8.39
C CYS A 62 0.39 -0.10 7.17
N VAL A 63 0.70 0.93 6.38
CA VAL A 63 0.06 1.19 5.09
C VAL A 63 1.14 1.19 4.02
N TRP A 64 0.86 0.55 2.89
CA TRP A 64 1.78 0.53 1.75
C TRP A 64 1.11 1.05 0.49
N GLY A 65 1.83 1.94 -0.20
CA GLY A 65 1.57 2.37 -1.55
C GLY A 65 2.71 1.91 -2.47
N ILE A 66 2.87 2.63 -3.57
CA ILE A 66 3.89 2.41 -4.58
C ILE A 66 4.84 3.62 -4.57
N TYR A 67 6.12 3.38 -4.83
CA TYR A 67 7.09 4.44 -5.10
C TYR A 67 8.11 3.90 -6.09
N GLY A 68 8.18 4.50 -7.28
CA GLY A 68 9.14 4.08 -8.30
C GLY A 68 9.01 2.59 -8.66
N GLN A 69 7.76 2.14 -8.86
CA GLN A 69 7.41 0.75 -9.19
C GLN A 69 7.74 -0.25 -8.07
N ARG A 70 7.75 0.16 -6.81
CA ARG A 70 8.02 -0.75 -5.68
C ARG A 70 7.04 -0.49 -4.55
N LEU A 71 6.69 -1.52 -3.79
CA LEU A 71 5.94 -1.34 -2.55
C LEU A 71 6.78 -0.54 -1.56
N LYS A 72 6.18 0.51 -0.99
CA LYS A 72 6.81 1.35 0.03
C LYS A 72 5.79 1.67 1.12
N ARG A 73 6.24 1.67 2.39
CA ARG A 73 5.43 2.17 3.49
C ARG A 73 5.15 3.65 3.25
N ILE A 74 3.89 4.03 3.40
CA ILE A 74 3.44 5.42 3.36
C ILE A 74 2.85 5.75 4.73
N PRO A 75 2.83 7.04 5.14
CA PRO A 75 2.06 7.42 6.30
C PRO A 75 0.61 6.96 6.13
N PRO A 76 -0.07 6.55 7.22
CA PRO A 76 -1.51 6.31 7.15
C PRO A 76 -2.15 7.57 6.56
N ALA A 77 -3.01 7.42 5.57
CA ALA A 77 -3.74 8.57 5.07
C ALA A 77 -4.61 9.08 6.22
N ASP A 78 -4.33 10.32 6.65
CA ASP A 78 -5.17 11.01 7.60
C ASP A 78 -6.59 11.07 7.02
N PRO A 79 -7.59 10.43 7.64
CA PRO A 79 -8.97 10.53 7.17
C PRO A 79 -9.48 11.98 7.21
N ASP A 80 -8.81 12.85 7.98
CA ASP A 80 -9.15 14.27 8.20
C ASP A 80 -8.14 15.26 7.54
N GLY A 81 -7.15 14.79 6.78
CA GLY A 81 -6.24 15.66 6.03
C GLY A 81 -5.36 16.59 6.87
N SER A 82 -4.97 16.21 8.08
CA SER A 82 -3.96 16.98 8.84
C SER A 82 -2.55 16.53 8.42
N ALA A 83 -2.03 17.13 7.36
CA ALA A 83 -0.62 17.02 7.02
C ALA A 83 0.21 17.53 8.21
N ALA A 84 0.76 16.60 9.00
CA ALA A 84 1.75 16.94 10.03
C ALA A 84 2.95 17.60 9.32
N SER A 85 3.13 18.89 9.62
CA SER A 85 4.23 19.76 9.16
C SER A 85 5.54 19.42 9.84
#